data_AF-A0A8T5LRI4-F1
#
_entry.id   AF-A0A8T5LRI4-F1
#
_cell.length_a   1.000
_cell.length_b   1.000
_cell.length_c   1.000
_cell.angle_alpha   90.00
_cell.angle_beta   90.00
_cell.angle_gamma   90.00
#
_symmetry.space_group_name_H-M   'P 1'
#
loop_
_entity.id
_entity.type
_entity.pdbx_description
1 polymer ?
#
loop_
_entity_poly.entity_id
_entity_poly.type
_entity_poly.pdbx_seq_one_letter_code
_entity_poly.pdbx_strand_id
1 'polypeptide(L)'
;AFPQLDELDEFWGNIWIGGFSRDILRVRPESIVLEEQEVEGRSAYNTEGGYSIEEFEVDIFDLPSGSIYFKPTFIATVTYFYKTLASPVVCIDPNPRSTEVRAKVCSIQDVSPGSQGAPISVTSIEEDVTGEAFLFKIHVENSGGGLVIPEMMIDENPHEGYDYRDLDEVKIEEVKLGNIRMSSCRPDNYLKLNNNKGTIFCRLDKSAIPNEVFTSPLNIELTYGYMSSISKQIEIFEEVAY
;
A
#
# COMPACT_ATOMS: atom_id res chain seq x y z
N ALA A 1 -7.95 -6.98 11.46
CA ALA A 1 -7.17 -8.16 11.91
C ALA A 1 -6.02 -8.26 10.92
N PHE A 2 -4.78 -8.19 11.41
CA PHE A 2 -3.59 -8.32 10.55
C PHE A 2 -3.42 -9.80 10.21
N PRO A 3 -2.97 -10.16 8.99
CA PRO A 3 -2.56 -11.52 8.67
C PRO A 3 -1.54 -12.01 9.69
N GLN A 4 -1.63 -13.29 10.07
CA GLN A 4 -0.63 -13.90 10.95
C GLN A 4 0.72 -13.98 10.22
N LEU A 5 1.82 -14.12 10.98
CA LEU A 5 3.20 -14.17 10.48
C LEU A 5 3.44 -15.22 9.36
N ASP A 6 2.53 -16.17 9.22
CA ASP A 6 2.49 -17.23 8.24
C ASP A 6 1.67 -16.91 6.97
N GLU A 7 1.07 -15.71 6.89
CA GLU A 7 0.20 -15.25 5.77
C GLU A 7 0.75 -14.03 5.01
N LEU A 8 1.85 -13.42 5.46
CA LEU A 8 2.57 -12.42 4.69
C LEU A 8 3.70 -13.13 3.93
N ASP A 9 3.67 -13.04 2.60
CA ASP A 9 4.89 -13.23 1.83
C ASP A 9 5.91 -12.19 2.33
N GLU A 10 7.13 -12.65 2.59
CA GLU A 10 8.37 -11.96 2.98
C GLU A 10 8.26 -10.42 2.96
N PHE A 11 8.23 -9.76 4.12
CA PHE A 11 8.42 -8.31 4.17
C PHE A 11 9.85 -7.98 3.73
N TRP A 12 9.96 -7.13 2.70
CA TRP A 12 11.25 -6.61 2.24
C TRP A 12 11.14 -5.14 1.84
N GLY A 13 12.25 -4.43 2.00
CA GLY A 13 12.36 -3.02 1.65
C GLY A 13 13.77 -2.50 1.80
N ASN A 14 13.96 -1.21 1.55
CA ASN A 14 15.25 -0.54 1.63
C ASN A 14 15.09 0.85 2.27
N ILE A 15 16.07 1.24 3.08
CA ILE A 15 16.26 2.62 3.54
C ILE A 15 17.40 3.24 2.75
N TRP A 16 17.16 4.43 2.22
CA TRP A 16 18.08 5.22 1.42
C TRP A 16 18.32 6.58 2.07
N ILE A 17 19.56 7.07 1.99
CA ILE A 17 19.92 8.43 2.42
C ILE A 17 20.39 9.24 1.22
N GLY A 18 19.82 10.43 1.06
CA GLY A 18 20.10 11.38 -0.02
C GLY A 18 20.02 12.84 0.42
N GLY A 19 19.97 13.76 -0.55
CA GLY A 19 19.84 15.21 -0.30
C GLY A 19 21.15 15.96 -0.02
N PHE A 20 22.30 15.28 -0.10
CA PHE A 20 23.63 15.87 0.15
C PHE A 20 24.54 15.83 -1.09
N SER A 21 25.58 16.67 -1.08
CA SER A 21 26.62 16.65 -2.12
C SER A 21 27.63 15.52 -1.87
N ARG A 22 27.75 14.59 -2.83
CA ARG A 22 28.71 13.47 -2.77
C ARG A 22 30.18 13.91 -2.88
N ASP A 23 30.43 15.14 -3.34
CA ASP A 23 31.78 15.72 -3.38
C ASP A 23 32.28 16.20 -2.01
N ILE A 24 31.34 16.48 -1.09
CA ILE A 24 31.65 17.00 0.26
C ILE A 24 31.49 15.89 1.30
N LEU A 25 30.44 15.08 1.17
CA LEU A 25 30.04 14.07 2.14
C LEU A 25 29.93 12.69 1.48
N ARG A 26 30.28 11.63 2.21
CA ARG A 26 29.96 10.26 1.84
C ARG A 26 29.26 9.56 2.98
N VAL A 27 28.09 8.99 2.68
CA VAL A 27 27.30 8.19 3.60
C VAL A 27 27.61 6.71 3.40
N ARG A 28 27.71 5.95 4.49
CA ARG A 28 27.86 4.49 4.48
C ARG A 28 26.94 3.83 5.53
N PRO A 29 26.28 2.72 5.21
CA PRO A 29 26.14 2.14 3.85
C PRO A 29 25.31 3.08 2.94
N GLU A 30 25.29 2.81 1.62
CA GLU A 30 24.50 3.63 0.67
C GLU A 30 23.00 3.36 0.80
N SER A 31 22.64 2.14 1.21
CA SER A 31 21.31 1.71 1.59
C SER A 31 21.37 0.65 2.68
N ILE A 32 20.25 0.46 3.37
CA ILE A 32 20.06 -0.63 4.34
C ILE A 32 18.87 -1.44 3.87
N VAL A 33 19.08 -2.75 3.69
CA VAL A 33 18.00 -3.69 3.35
C VAL A 33 17.23 -3.99 4.63
N LEU A 34 15.92 -3.90 4.57
CA LEU A 34 15.01 -4.27 5.64
C LEU A 34 14.57 -5.71 5.44
N GLU A 35 14.83 -6.56 6.43
CA GLU A 35 14.37 -7.95 6.45
C GLU A 35 13.29 -8.16 7.54
N GLU A 36 12.43 -9.15 7.33
CA GLU A 36 11.17 -9.43 8.03
C GLU A 36 11.21 -9.48 9.57
N GLN A 37 12.39 -9.61 10.18
CA GLN A 37 12.54 -9.78 11.63
C GLN A 37 12.59 -8.48 12.45
N GLU A 38 12.60 -7.30 11.83
CA GLU A 38 13.02 -6.09 12.53
C GLU A 38 11.89 -5.19 13.07
N VAL A 39 10.66 -5.28 12.54
CA VAL A 39 9.58 -4.34 12.93
C VAL A 39 8.21 -5.00 12.95
N GLU A 40 7.59 -5.07 14.14
CA GLU A 40 6.20 -5.53 14.26
C GLU A 40 5.22 -4.55 13.59
N GLY A 41 4.25 -5.07 12.84
CA GLY A 41 3.16 -4.26 12.30
C GLY A 41 2.19 -3.74 13.38
N ARG A 42 1.39 -2.72 13.02
CA ARG A 42 0.30 -2.25 13.88
C ARG A 42 -0.80 -3.32 13.99
N SER A 43 -1.33 -3.52 15.18
CA SER A 43 -2.44 -4.44 15.44
C SER A 43 -3.45 -3.85 16.42
N ALA A 44 -4.56 -4.58 16.65
CA ALA A 44 -5.53 -4.22 17.68
C ALA A 44 -4.95 -4.21 19.10
N TYR A 45 -3.80 -4.87 19.30
CA TYR A 45 -3.09 -4.96 20.58
C TYR A 45 -1.79 -4.14 20.61
N ASN A 46 -1.24 -3.78 19.44
CA ASN A 46 -0.06 -2.93 19.29
C ASN A 46 -0.40 -1.78 18.33
N THR A 47 -1.03 -0.71 18.84
CA THR A 47 -1.54 0.38 17.99
C THR A 47 -0.44 1.23 17.38
N GLU A 48 0.73 1.28 18.01
CA GLU A 48 1.87 2.06 17.54
C GLU A 48 2.69 1.27 16.50
N GLY A 49 2.74 -0.06 16.64
CA GLY A 49 3.63 -0.93 15.89
C GLY A 49 4.97 -1.11 16.63
N GLY A 50 5.88 -1.86 16.01
CA GLY A 50 7.27 -1.95 16.42
C GLY A 50 8.10 -0.81 15.84
N TYR A 51 9.36 -0.73 16.26
CA TYR A 51 10.33 0.24 15.75
C TYR A 51 11.71 -0.41 15.69
N SER A 52 12.44 -0.19 14.59
CA SER A 52 13.88 -0.43 14.50
C SER A 52 14.61 0.90 14.35
N ILE A 53 15.89 0.92 14.73
CA ILE A 53 16.77 2.08 14.56
C ILE A 53 17.93 1.64 13.68
N GLU A 54 18.04 2.28 12.52
CA GLU A 54 19.14 2.09 11.59
C GLU A 54 20.10 3.27 11.63
N GLU A 55 21.39 2.97 11.53
CA GLU A 55 22.46 3.97 11.62
C GLU A 55 23.22 4.11 10.30
N PHE A 56 23.52 5.35 9.94
CA PHE A 56 24.34 5.71 8.80
C PHE A 56 25.54 6.52 9.26
N GLU A 57 26.73 6.15 8.79
CA GLU A 57 27.97 6.89 9.04
C GLU A 57 28.20 7.91 7.93
N VAL A 58 28.65 9.11 8.29
CA VAL A 58 28.92 10.20 7.34
C VAL A 58 30.38 10.63 7.44
N ASP A 59 31.13 10.39 6.37
CA ASP A 59 32.47 10.92 6.18
C ASP A 59 32.40 12.32 5.56
N ILE A 60 33.17 13.28 6.09
CA ILE A 60 33.31 14.64 5.56
C ILE A 60 34.70 14.75 4.90
N PHE A 61 34.75 15.08 3.61
CA PHE A 61 36.02 15.17 2.88
C PHE A 61 36.58 16.58 2.80
N ASP A 62 35.78 17.53 2.31
CA ASP A 62 36.23 18.88 2.05
C ASP A 62 35.08 19.87 2.28
N LEU A 63 35.18 20.67 3.34
CA LEU A 63 34.26 21.77 3.55
C LEU A 63 34.64 22.92 2.59
N PRO A 64 33.66 23.57 1.95
CA PRO A 64 33.95 24.70 1.05
C PRO A 64 34.82 25.75 1.75
N SER A 65 35.94 26.10 1.12
CA SER A 65 36.95 26.99 1.72
C SER A 65 36.33 28.31 2.18
N GLY A 66 36.56 28.69 3.44
CA GLY A 66 36.02 29.92 4.04
C GLY A 66 34.62 29.78 4.66
N SER A 67 34.04 28.57 4.68
CA SER A 67 32.80 28.28 5.40
C SER A 67 33.09 27.66 6.77
N ILE A 68 32.71 28.36 7.85
CA ILE A 68 32.82 27.85 9.23
C ILE A 68 31.74 26.82 9.59
N TYR A 69 30.65 26.77 8.80
CA TYR A 69 29.58 25.80 8.95
C TYR A 69 29.02 25.39 7.57
N PHE A 70 28.49 24.18 7.47
CA PHE A 70 27.82 23.65 6.28
C PHE A 70 26.46 23.07 6.70
N LYS A 71 25.38 23.44 5.99
CA LYS A 71 23.99 23.08 6.37
C LYS A 71 23.28 22.22 5.30
N PRO A 72 23.72 20.98 5.06
CA PRO A 72 23.05 20.08 4.13
C PRO A 72 21.66 19.67 4.65
N THR A 73 20.74 19.38 3.72
CA THR A 73 19.44 18.80 4.03
C THR A 73 19.45 17.34 3.64
N PHE A 74 19.49 16.45 4.63
CA PHE A 74 19.40 15.02 4.39
C PHE A 74 17.95 14.62 4.12
N ILE A 75 17.78 13.66 3.24
CA ILE A 75 16.50 13.00 2.96
C ILE A 75 16.70 11.53 3.29
N ALA A 76 15.88 10.99 4.17
CA ALA A 76 15.78 9.56 4.40
C ALA A 76 14.52 9.05 3.71
N THR A 77 14.67 8.10 2.81
CA THR A 77 13.57 7.49 2.06
C THR A 77 13.53 6.02 2.34
N VAL A 78 12.35 5.50 2.69
CA VAL A 78 12.10 4.06 2.77
C VAL A 78 11.24 3.63 1.58
N THR A 79 11.65 2.55 0.91
CA THR A 79 10.89 1.84 -0.13
C THR A 79 10.59 0.44 0.37
N TYR A 80 9.35 -0.03 0.28
CA TYR A 80 8.99 -1.35 0.81
C TYR A 80 7.81 -1.96 0.08
N PHE A 81 7.76 -3.29 0.08
CA PHE A 81 6.62 -4.03 -0.42
C PHE A 81 5.44 -3.94 0.55
N TYR A 82 4.23 -3.88 0.02
CA TYR A 82 3.02 -3.93 0.82
C TYR A 82 1.94 -4.79 0.18
N LYS A 83 1.17 -5.46 1.04
CA LYS A 83 -0.02 -6.22 0.68
C LYS A 83 -1.22 -5.69 1.45
N THR A 84 -2.27 -5.29 0.74
CA THR A 84 -3.56 -4.89 1.32
C THR A 84 -4.55 -6.05 1.18
N LEU A 85 -5.06 -6.52 2.32
CA LEU A 85 -6.11 -7.54 2.41
C LEU A 85 -7.41 -6.91 2.91
N ALA A 86 -8.44 -6.88 2.08
CA ALA A 86 -9.78 -6.47 2.48
C ALA A 86 -10.73 -7.67 2.41
N SER A 87 -11.53 -7.88 3.46
CA SER A 87 -12.56 -8.92 3.49
C SER A 87 -13.89 -8.41 4.08
N PRO A 88 -14.50 -7.35 3.48
CA PRO A 88 -15.83 -6.92 3.87
C PRO A 88 -16.88 -8.01 3.61
N VAL A 89 -17.86 -8.10 4.51
CA VAL A 89 -19.02 -8.99 4.32
C VAL A 89 -20.05 -8.28 3.45
N VAL A 90 -20.39 -8.87 2.30
CA VAL A 90 -21.39 -8.35 1.36
C VAL A 90 -22.66 -9.21 1.38
N CYS A 91 -23.78 -8.62 0.97
CA CYS A 91 -25.07 -9.31 0.89
C CYS A 91 -25.40 -9.68 -0.54
N ILE A 92 -25.45 -10.97 -0.83
CA ILE A 92 -25.75 -11.48 -2.15
C ILE A 92 -27.24 -11.76 -2.25
N ASP A 93 -27.94 -10.98 -3.06
CA ASP A 93 -29.34 -11.18 -3.38
C ASP A 93 -29.53 -11.34 -4.90
N PRO A 94 -29.77 -12.55 -5.42
CA PRO A 94 -29.98 -12.76 -6.85
C PRO A 94 -31.19 -12.03 -7.43
N ASN A 95 -32.17 -11.67 -6.59
CA ASN A 95 -33.45 -11.07 -6.98
C ASN A 95 -33.81 -9.86 -6.09
N PRO A 96 -32.98 -8.79 -6.06
CA PRO A 96 -33.15 -7.71 -5.10
C PRO A 96 -34.40 -6.88 -5.35
N ARG A 97 -34.89 -6.87 -6.60
CA ARG A 97 -36.08 -6.13 -7.06
C ARG A 97 -37.35 -7.00 -7.12
N SER A 98 -37.35 -8.20 -6.52
CA SER A 98 -38.54 -9.06 -6.47
C SER A 98 -39.68 -8.38 -5.71
N THR A 99 -40.90 -8.47 -6.25
CA THR A 99 -42.13 -8.01 -5.59
C THR A 99 -42.70 -9.02 -4.60
N GLU A 100 -42.13 -10.23 -4.55
CA GLU A 100 -42.56 -11.26 -3.63
C GLU A 100 -42.03 -11.01 -2.21
N VAL A 101 -42.93 -11.07 -1.23
CA VAL A 101 -42.57 -10.96 0.19
C VAL A 101 -41.94 -12.29 0.63
N ARG A 102 -40.61 -12.28 0.79
CA ARG A 102 -39.83 -13.40 1.33
C ARG A 102 -39.00 -12.89 2.51
N ALA A 103 -38.81 -13.72 3.53
CA ALA A 103 -37.84 -13.40 4.58
C ALA A 103 -36.44 -13.39 3.94
N LYS A 104 -35.74 -12.24 4.03
CA LYS A 104 -34.38 -12.08 3.53
C LYS A 104 -33.42 -12.04 4.71
N VAL A 105 -32.28 -12.73 4.59
CA VAL A 105 -31.24 -12.73 5.62
C VAL A 105 -30.48 -11.40 5.65
N CYS A 106 -30.40 -10.71 4.50
CA CYS A 106 -29.74 -9.42 4.35
C CYS A 106 -30.33 -8.62 3.18
N SER A 107 -29.86 -7.38 3.00
CA SER A 107 -30.16 -6.52 1.85
C SER A 107 -28.88 -5.91 1.29
N ILE A 108 -28.81 -5.71 -0.02
CA ILE A 108 -27.69 -5.03 -0.70
C ILE A 108 -27.53 -3.61 -0.17
N GLN A 109 -26.31 -3.26 0.23
CA GLN A 109 -25.91 -1.94 0.75
C GLN A 109 -24.44 -1.69 0.43
N ASP A 110 -24.07 -0.41 0.32
CA ASP A 110 -22.66 -0.03 0.20
C ASP A 110 -21.92 -0.40 1.48
N VAL A 111 -20.76 -1.06 1.33
CA VAL A 111 -19.93 -1.48 2.45
C VAL A 111 -18.68 -0.63 2.49
N SER A 112 -18.37 -0.04 3.64
CA SER A 112 -17.07 0.58 3.92
C SER A 112 -16.27 -0.36 4.82
N PRO A 113 -15.27 -1.09 4.29
CA PRO A 113 -14.35 -1.83 5.13
C PRO A 113 -13.58 -0.77 5.92
N GLY A 114 -13.56 -0.87 7.25
CA GLY A 114 -12.81 0.07 8.08
C GLY A 114 -11.30 0.07 7.77
N SER A 115 -10.50 0.62 8.69
CA SER A 115 -9.05 0.66 8.49
C SER A 115 -8.47 -0.74 8.27
N GLN A 116 -7.70 -0.89 7.19
CA GLN A 116 -6.96 -2.10 6.82
C GLN A 116 -5.51 -2.08 7.33
N GLY A 117 -5.09 -1.02 8.04
CA GLY A 117 -3.71 -0.85 8.50
C GLY A 117 -2.69 -0.53 7.39
N ALA A 118 -3.12 -0.60 6.13
CA ALA A 118 -2.36 -0.37 4.92
C ALA A 118 -2.49 1.07 4.41
N PRO A 119 -1.45 1.62 3.74
CA PRO A 119 -1.53 2.95 3.14
C PRO A 119 -2.54 2.99 1.98
N ILE A 120 -2.60 1.93 1.15
CA ILE A 120 -3.66 1.73 0.17
C ILE A 120 -4.78 0.91 0.80
N SER A 121 -6.00 1.42 0.73
CA SER A 121 -7.16 0.80 1.36
C SER A 121 -8.35 0.73 0.41
N VAL A 122 -9.14 -0.32 0.53
CA VAL A 122 -10.49 -0.37 -0.05
C VAL A 122 -11.41 0.50 0.80
N THR A 123 -11.95 1.58 0.25
CA THR A 123 -12.73 2.57 1.01
C THR A 123 -14.23 2.33 0.96
N SER A 124 -14.72 1.83 -0.17
CA SER A 124 -16.13 1.44 -0.33
C SER A 124 -16.31 0.39 -1.42
N ILE A 125 -17.40 -0.36 -1.30
CA ILE A 125 -17.86 -1.32 -2.29
C ILE A 125 -19.32 -1.05 -2.57
N GLU A 126 -19.63 -0.72 -3.82
CA GLU A 126 -20.99 -0.64 -4.33
C GLU A 126 -21.32 -1.96 -5.04
N GLU A 127 -22.52 -2.47 -4.82
CA GLU A 127 -23.01 -3.70 -5.45
C GLU A 127 -24.26 -3.41 -6.30
N ASP A 128 -24.28 -3.94 -7.52
CA ASP A 128 -25.48 -3.96 -8.37
C ASP A 128 -25.70 -5.36 -8.95
N VAL A 129 -26.96 -5.65 -9.26
CA VAL A 129 -27.38 -6.96 -9.77
C VAL A 129 -28.12 -6.76 -11.07
N THR A 130 -27.57 -7.37 -12.12
CA THR A 130 -28.16 -7.44 -13.46
C THR A 130 -28.96 -8.72 -13.63
N GLY A 131 -29.51 -8.98 -14.82
CA GLY A 131 -30.17 -10.25 -15.12
C GLY A 131 -29.24 -11.46 -14.97
N GLU A 132 -27.97 -11.30 -15.28
CA GLU A 132 -27.02 -12.40 -15.47
C GLU A 132 -25.86 -12.43 -14.48
N ALA A 133 -25.55 -11.30 -13.83
CA ALA A 133 -24.38 -11.17 -12.97
C ALA A 133 -24.55 -10.17 -11.83
N PHE A 134 -23.70 -10.34 -10.82
CA PHE A 134 -23.40 -9.35 -9.79
C PHE A 134 -22.24 -8.48 -10.28
N LEU A 135 -22.35 -7.18 -10.04
CA LEU A 135 -21.35 -6.18 -10.36
C LEU A 135 -20.89 -5.54 -9.06
N PHE A 136 -19.58 -5.56 -8.83
CA PHE A 136 -18.94 -4.92 -7.70
C PHE A 136 -18.09 -3.76 -8.21
N LYS A 137 -18.32 -2.57 -7.66
CA LYS A 137 -17.48 -1.40 -7.89
C LYS A 137 -16.74 -1.10 -6.60
N ILE A 138 -15.46 -1.45 -6.60
CA ILE A 138 -14.56 -1.38 -5.46
C ILE A 138 -13.74 -0.10 -5.58
N HIS A 139 -13.85 0.78 -4.59
CA HIS A 139 -13.09 2.02 -4.52
C HIS A 139 -11.84 1.80 -3.69
N VAL A 140 -10.71 2.25 -4.23
CA VAL A 140 -9.39 2.11 -3.63
C VAL A 140 -8.77 3.51 -3.48
N GLU A 141 -8.15 3.79 -2.33
CA GLU A 141 -7.55 5.08 -2.05
C GLU A 141 -6.18 4.93 -1.36
N ASN A 142 -5.22 5.75 -1.80
CA ASN A 142 -3.97 5.99 -1.08
C ASN A 142 -4.19 7.04 0.00
N SER A 143 -4.19 6.60 1.25
CA SER A 143 -4.37 7.44 2.44
C SER A 143 -3.07 7.63 3.23
N GLY A 144 -1.99 6.94 2.86
CA GLY A 144 -0.73 6.87 3.63
C GLY A 144 0.23 8.05 3.47
N GLY A 145 -0.08 9.03 2.61
CA GLY A 145 0.74 10.23 2.40
C GLY A 145 2.08 10.01 1.66
N GLY A 146 2.48 8.75 1.45
CA GLY A 146 3.59 8.35 0.59
C GLY A 146 3.17 8.10 -0.85
N LEU A 147 4.13 7.66 -1.65
CA LEU A 147 4.01 7.42 -3.08
C LEU A 147 3.91 5.93 -3.37
N VAL A 148 3.02 5.53 -4.28
CA VAL A 148 2.96 4.15 -4.78
C VAL A 148 3.95 3.99 -5.92
N ILE A 149 4.80 2.99 -5.82
CA ILE A 149 5.81 2.64 -6.83
C ILE A 149 5.59 1.20 -7.31
N PRO A 150 6.01 0.85 -8.54
CA PRO A 150 6.05 -0.54 -8.98
C PRO A 150 6.87 -1.39 -8.02
N GLU A 151 6.43 -2.63 -7.79
CA GLU A 151 7.14 -3.59 -6.92
C GLU A 151 8.60 -3.79 -7.35
N MET A 152 8.84 -3.87 -8.66
CA MET A 152 10.18 -4.01 -9.22
C MET A 152 11.13 -2.82 -8.96
N MET A 153 10.61 -1.67 -8.52
CA MET A 153 11.40 -0.46 -8.23
C MET A 153 11.75 -0.31 -6.74
N ILE A 154 11.35 -1.25 -5.86
CA ILE A 154 11.62 -1.15 -4.42
C ILE A 154 13.13 -1.21 -4.12
N ASP A 155 13.91 -1.93 -4.92
CA ASP A 155 15.38 -2.03 -4.81
C ASP A 155 16.12 -0.90 -5.53
N GLU A 156 15.42 -0.05 -6.27
CA GLU A 156 16.03 1.06 -7.00
C GLU A 156 16.18 2.27 -6.08
N ASN A 157 17.31 2.98 -6.21
CA ASN A 157 17.58 4.17 -5.41
C ASN A 157 16.58 5.29 -5.77
N PRO A 158 15.69 5.70 -4.86
CA PRO A 158 14.65 6.69 -5.13
C PRO A 158 15.23 8.09 -5.39
N HIS A 159 16.50 8.33 -5.03
CA HIS A 159 17.17 9.61 -5.26
C HIS A 159 17.72 9.77 -6.68
N GLU A 160 17.72 8.71 -7.49
CA GLU A 160 18.02 8.78 -8.94
C GLU A 160 16.79 9.22 -9.75
N GLY A 161 15.60 9.08 -9.15
CA GLY A 161 14.33 9.51 -9.70
C GLY A 161 13.60 8.39 -10.46
N TYR A 162 12.27 8.46 -10.44
CA TYR A 162 11.40 7.54 -11.18
C TYR A 162 10.71 8.25 -12.34
N ASP A 163 10.33 7.49 -13.36
CA ASP A 163 9.42 8.00 -14.38
C ASP A 163 8.01 8.10 -13.80
N TYR A 164 7.45 9.31 -13.82
CA TYR A 164 6.11 9.57 -13.27
C TYR A 164 5.02 8.73 -13.94
N ARG A 165 5.27 8.22 -15.15
CA ARG A 165 4.31 7.38 -15.89
C ARG A 165 4.17 5.99 -15.30
N ASP A 166 5.15 5.53 -14.52
CA ASP A 166 5.17 4.19 -13.94
C ASP A 166 4.66 4.19 -12.47
N LEU A 167 4.49 5.36 -11.87
CA LEU A 167 4.03 5.53 -10.48
C LEU A 167 2.52 5.26 -10.33
N ASP A 168 2.04 5.16 -9.10
CA ASP A 168 0.60 5.07 -8.80
C ASP A 168 -0.10 3.82 -9.35
N GLU A 169 0.65 2.73 -9.53
CA GLU A 169 0.12 1.43 -9.95
C GLU A 169 0.01 0.45 -8.80
N VAL A 170 -1.19 -0.08 -8.61
CA VAL A 170 -1.50 -1.11 -7.61
C VAL A 170 -1.87 -2.39 -8.33
N LYS A 171 -1.17 -3.48 -8.04
CA LYS A 171 -1.47 -4.79 -8.62
C LYS A 171 -2.68 -5.41 -7.93
N ILE A 172 -3.57 -5.98 -8.73
CA ILE A 172 -4.79 -6.67 -8.32
C ILE A 172 -4.47 -8.17 -8.39
N GLU A 173 -4.15 -8.77 -7.26
CA GLU A 173 -3.79 -10.20 -7.21
C GLU A 173 -5.02 -11.08 -7.31
N GLU A 174 -6.01 -10.82 -6.46
CA GLU A 174 -7.22 -11.64 -6.39
C GLU A 174 -8.43 -10.84 -5.91
N VAL A 175 -9.58 -11.09 -6.53
CA VAL A 175 -10.89 -10.71 -6.00
C VAL A 175 -11.79 -11.95 -6.03
N LYS A 176 -12.30 -12.35 -4.87
CA LYS A 176 -13.15 -13.54 -4.71
C LYS A 176 -14.28 -13.33 -3.71
N LEU A 177 -15.43 -13.91 -3.99
CA LEU A 177 -16.56 -14.00 -3.08
C LEU A 177 -16.51 -15.36 -2.38
N GLY A 178 -16.17 -15.40 -1.10
CA GLY A 178 -15.79 -16.63 -0.41
C GLY A 178 -14.61 -17.28 -1.14
N ASN A 179 -14.84 -18.46 -1.72
CA ASN A 179 -13.86 -19.20 -2.52
C ASN A 179 -14.08 -19.10 -4.04
N ILE A 180 -15.04 -18.27 -4.48
CA ILE A 180 -15.43 -18.15 -5.89
C ILE A 180 -14.75 -16.92 -6.47
N ARG A 181 -13.87 -17.12 -7.44
CA ARG A 181 -13.21 -16.03 -8.16
C ARG A 181 -14.21 -15.25 -9.01
N MET A 182 -13.98 -13.95 -9.13
CA MET A 182 -14.73 -13.12 -10.06
C MET A 182 -14.54 -13.61 -11.50
N SER A 183 -15.60 -13.57 -12.31
CA SER A 183 -15.55 -13.91 -13.74
C SER A 183 -14.64 -12.94 -14.51
N SER A 184 -14.62 -11.68 -14.11
CA SER A 184 -13.69 -10.67 -14.62
C SER A 184 -13.57 -9.49 -13.67
N CYS A 185 -12.44 -8.79 -13.69
CA CYS A 185 -12.25 -7.50 -13.04
C CYS A 185 -11.58 -6.54 -14.01
N ARG A 186 -11.92 -5.24 -13.93
CA ARG A 186 -11.37 -4.17 -14.75
C ARG A 186 -10.91 -3.01 -13.85
N PRO A 187 -9.72 -2.42 -14.09
CA PRO A 187 -8.70 -2.82 -15.07
C PRO A 187 -8.13 -4.22 -14.80
N ASP A 188 -7.52 -4.83 -15.82
CA ASP A 188 -6.90 -6.15 -15.69
C ASP A 188 -5.52 -5.99 -15.04
N ASN A 189 -5.23 -6.77 -14.00
CA ASN A 189 -3.96 -6.87 -13.27
C ASN A 189 -3.49 -5.62 -12.51
N TYR A 190 -3.62 -4.41 -13.07
CA TYR A 190 -3.08 -3.20 -12.47
C TYR A 190 -4.11 -2.07 -12.45
N LEU A 191 -4.29 -1.49 -11.27
CA LEU A 191 -5.08 -0.29 -11.03
C LEU A 191 -4.17 0.94 -11.01
N LYS A 192 -4.36 1.85 -11.96
CA LYS A 192 -3.77 3.19 -11.91
C LYS A 192 -4.57 4.09 -10.99
N LEU A 193 -3.94 4.64 -9.95
CA LEU A 193 -4.52 5.66 -9.11
C LEU A 193 -4.42 7.03 -9.80
N ASN A 194 -5.51 7.79 -9.76
CA ASN A 194 -5.57 9.16 -10.24
C ASN A 194 -6.00 10.04 -9.08
N ASN A 195 -5.17 11.03 -8.71
CA ASN A 195 -5.37 11.82 -7.49
C ASN A 195 -5.57 10.93 -6.25
N ASN A 196 -4.68 9.96 -6.06
CA ASN A 196 -4.70 8.97 -4.97
C ASN A 196 -5.92 8.04 -4.95
N LYS A 197 -6.75 8.00 -6.00
CA LYS A 197 -7.98 7.19 -6.05
C LYS A 197 -8.05 6.32 -7.29
N GLY A 198 -8.61 5.13 -7.13
CA GLY A 198 -8.86 4.19 -8.22
C GLY A 198 -10.17 3.42 -8.00
N THR A 199 -10.66 2.82 -9.07
CA THR A 199 -11.87 2.00 -9.03
C THR A 199 -11.65 0.72 -9.81
N ILE A 200 -12.01 -0.40 -9.18
CA ILE A 200 -12.02 -1.73 -9.78
C ILE A 200 -13.48 -2.15 -10.00
N PHE A 201 -13.80 -2.61 -11.20
CA PHE A 201 -15.12 -3.14 -11.54
C PHE A 201 -15.01 -4.64 -11.74
N CYS A 202 -15.61 -5.42 -10.84
CA CYS A 202 -15.63 -6.88 -10.93
C CYS A 202 -17.02 -7.41 -11.26
N ARG A 203 -17.06 -8.50 -12.02
CA ARG A 203 -18.27 -9.23 -12.39
C ARG A 203 -18.21 -10.64 -11.85
N LEU A 204 -19.31 -11.09 -11.26
CA LEU A 204 -19.54 -12.49 -10.89
C LEU A 204 -20.80 -13.00 -11.58
N ASP A 205 -20.69 -14.05 -12.39
CA ASP A 205 -21.84 -14.63 -13.05
C ASP A 205 -22.78 -15.31 -12.03
N LYS A 206 -24.08 -15.07 -12.15
CA LYS A 206 -25.09 -15.63 -11.23
C LYS A 206 -25.09 -17.15 -11.21
N SER A 207 -24.76 -17.79 -12.32
CA SER A 207 -24.67 -19.25 -12.42
C SER A 207 -23.58 -19.85 -11.54
N ALA A 208 -22.61 -19.04 -11.09
CA ALA A 208 -21.54 -19.48 -10.21
C ALA A 208 -21.99 -19.64 -8.75
N ILE A 209 -23.18 -19.13 -8.39
CA ILE A 209 -23.68 -19.14 -7.01
C ILE A 209 -25.11 -19.70 -6.91
N PRO A 210 -25.54 -20.17 -5.72
CA PRO A 210 -26.92 -20.56 -5.49
C PRO A 210 -27.90 -19.40 -5.69
N ASN A 211 -29.11 -19.71 -6.14
CA ASN A 211 -30.20 -18.74 -6.26
C ASN A 211 -30.89 -18.50 -4.90
N GLU A 212 -30.10 -18.11 -3.90
CA GLU A 212 -30.52 -17.87 -2.52
C GLU A 212 -29.91 -16.57 -2.00
N VAL A 213 -30.51 -15.98 -0.95
CA VAL A 213 -29.99 -14.75 -0.32
C VAL A 213 -29.06 -15.12 0.82
N PHE A 214 -27.81 -14.68 0.78
CA PHE A 214 -26.81 -14.99 1.81
C PHE A 214 -25.77 -13.87 1.94
N THR A 215 -25.05 -13.87 3.06
CA THR A 215 -23.88 -13.00 3.24
C THR A 215 -22.61 -13.79 2.98
N SER A 216 -21.61 -13.17 2.35
CA SER A 216 -20.31 -13.80 2.09
C SER A 216 -19.19 -12.77 2.17
N PRO A 217 -17.98 -13.15 2.63
CA PRO A 217 -16.82 -12.27 2.54
C PRO A 217 -16.42 -12.04 1.08
N LEU A 218 -16.23 -10.78 0.71
CA LEU A 218 -15.61 -10.37 -0.55
C LEU A 218 -14.13 -10.11 -0.28
N ASN A 219 -13.28 -11.10 -0.57
CA ASN A 219 -11.84 -11.00 -0.36
C ASN A 219 -11.20 -10.29 -1.55
N ILE A 220 -10.42 -9.25 -1.25
CA ILE A 220 -9.68 -8.43 -2.20
C ILE A 220 -8.23 -8.40 -1.73
N GLU A 221 -7.32 -8.79 -2.61
CA GLU A 221 -5.86 -8.77 -2.39
C GLU A 221 -5.21 -7.83 -3.40
N LEU A 222 -4.51 -6.81 -2.88
CA LEU A 222 -3.77 -5.82 -3.65
C LEU A 222 -2.31 -5.80 -3.20
N THR A 223 -1.38 -5.68 -4.14
CA THR A 223 0.06 -5.62 -3.88
C THR A 223 0.69 -4.43 -4.60
N TYR A 224 1.71 -3.83 -3.99
CA TYR A 224 2.37 -2.63 -4.51
C TYR A 224 3.67 -2.36 -3.76
N GLY A 225 4.58 -1.60 -4.38
CA GLY A 225 5.65 -0.92 -3.66
C GLY A 225 5.16 0.41 -3.09
N TYR A 226 5.70 0.79 -1.94
CA TYR A 226 5.37 2.05 -1.29
C TYR A 226 6.64 2.79 -0.89
N MET A 227 6.64 4.10 -1.09
CA MET A 227 7.76 4.99 -0.78
C MET A 227 7.32 6.10 0.17
N SER A 228 8.09 6.32 1.22
CA SER A 228 7.92 7.44 2.13
C SER A 228 9.25 8.11 2.42
N SER A 229 9.26 9.44 2.47
CA SER A 229 10.47 10.22 2.71
C SER A 229 10.27 11.22 3.83
N ILE A 230 11.31 11.40 4.64
CA ILE A 230 11.44 12.50 5.59
C ILE A 230 12.70 13.30 5.26
N SER A 231 12.71 14.59 5.57
CA SER A 231 13.87 15.44 5.35
C SER A 231 14.24 16.22 6.62
N LYS A 232 15.54 16.42 6.82
CA LYS A 232 16.07 17.15 7.97
C LYS A 232 17.34 17.90 7.59
N GLN A 233 17.37 19.19 7.92
CA GLN A 233 18.59 19.98 7.84
C GLN A 233 19.47 19.69 9.05
N ILE A 234 20.77 19.47 8.81
CA ILE A 234 21.77 19.34 9.87
C ILE A 234 22.82 20.43 9.72
N GLU A 235 23.48 20.80 10.82
CA GLU A 235 24.57 21.78 10.82
C GLU A 235 25.89 21.06 11.14
N ILE A 236 26.85 21.18 10.24
CA ILE A 236 28.20 20.63 10.37
C ILE A 236 29.15 21.79 10.61
N PHE A 237 29.99 21.68 11.63
CA PHE A 237 30.98 22.70 12.00
C PHE A 237 32.39 22.13 11.81
N GLU A 238 33.31 22.97 11.37
CA GLU A 238 34.74 22.65 11.41
C GLU A 238 35.21 22.67 12.87
N GLU A 239 35.85 21.60 13.33
CA GLU A 239 36.45 21.57 14.66
C GLU A 239 37.68 22.48 14.68
N VAL A 240 37.57 23.63 15.35
CA VAL A 240 38.71 24.52 15.58
C VAL A 240 39.48 24.00 16.80
N ALA A 241 40.57 23.25 16.56
CA ALA A 241 41.48 22.85 17.61
C ALA A 241 42.23 24.09 18.16
N TYR A 242 42.09 24.34 19.47
CA TYR A 242 42.77 25.41 20.21
C TYR A 242 44.14 24.98 20.74
#